data_AF-A0A0U5GTT1-F1
#
_entry.id   AF-A0A0U5GTT1-F1
#
_cell.length_a   1.000
_cell.length_b   1.000
_cell.length_c   1.000
_cell.angle_alpha   90.00
_cell.angle_beta   90.00
_cell.angle_gamma   90.00
#
_symmetry.space_group_name_H-M   'P 1'
#
loop_
_entity.id
_entity.type
_entity.pdbx_description
1 polymer ?
#
loop_
_entity_poly.entity_id
_entity_poly.type
_entity_poly.pdbx_seq_one_letter_code
_entity_poly.pdbx_strand_id
1 'polypeptide(L)'
;MHRASNAASFPFTGCVMSLSAKQYRQYKLIVLLSTGKPVSKETLFHELDCSEPTFNRDLRDVREEFQAEIRFHKTTARYQLVAAGALTPKLVRHMREALAVHEQNAPSGQSGGVILAKEGKKPVSLSLRFSVIRKIERYAHRSGLNRSQVVEWLVDEYLSGKADK
;
A
#
# COMPACT_ATOMS: atom_id res chain seq x y z
N MET A 1 -33.72 -14.66 -21.54
CA MET A 1 -32.87 -13.54 -21.05
C MET A 1 -32.27 -13.95 -19.70
N HIS A 2 -31.11 -14.58 -19.68
CA HIS A 2 -30.40 -14.94 -18.44
C HIS A 2 -29.11 -14.13 -18.36
N ARG A 3 -29.02 -13.26 -17.36
CA ARG A 3 -27.83 -12.46 -17.06
C ARG A 3 -27.03 -13.22 -16.01
N ALA A 4 -25.93 -13.84 -16.44
CA ALA A 4 -25.01 -14.56 -15.59
C ALA A 4 -24.41 -13.62 -14.53
N SER A 5 -24.46 -14.05 -13.26
CA SER A 5 -23.74 -13.42 -12.16
C SER A 5 -22.25 -13.76 -12.31
N ASN A 6 -21.43 -12.78 -12.64
CA ASN A 6 -19.98 -12.89 -12.55
C ASN A 6 -19.59 -12.75 -11.07
N ALA A 7 -19.33 -13.88 -10.42
CA ALA A 7 -18.67 -13.92 -9.13
C ALA A 7 -17.23 -13.43 -9.31
N ALA A 8 -16.93 -12.24 -8.77
CA ALA A 8 -15.56 -11.76 -8.64
C ALA A 8 -14.84 -12.68 -7.64
N SER A 9 -14.10 -13.66 -8.16
CA SER A 9 -13.16 -14.47 -7.39
C SER A 9 -12.01 -13.59 -6.95
N PHE A 10 -12.03 -13.15 -5.69
CA PHE A 10 -10.87 -12.54 -5.05
C PHE A 10 -9.87 -13.66 -4.68
N PRO A 11 -8.62 -13.63 -5.16
CA PRO A 11 -7.62 -14.56 -4.70
C PRO A 11 -7.23 -14.22 -3.26
N PHE A 12 -7.77 -14.99 -2.32
CA PHE A 12 -7.37 -15.00 -0.92
C PHE A 12 -6.19 -15.98 -0.78
N THR A 13 -4.97 -15.50 -1.06
CA THR A 13 -3.74 -16.23 -0.74
C THR A 13 -2.93 -15.42 0.25
N GLY A 14 -2.77 -16.00 1.44
CA GLY A 14 -1.96 -15.47 2.53
C GLY A 14 -0.52 -15.25 2.10
N CYS A 15 -0.12 -13.99 2.05
CA CYS A 15 1.24 -13.53 2.16
C CYS A 15 1.16 -12.14 2.79
N VAL A 16 2.08 -11.77 3.67
CA VAL A 16 2.13 -10.43 4.28
C VAL A 16 2.23 -9.40 3.15
N MET A 17 1.12 -8.76 2.82
CA MET A 17 1.03 -7.89 1.66
C MET A 17 1.30 -6.45 2.10
N SER A 18 2.51 -5.96 1.82
CA SER A 18 2.69 -4.53 1.63
C SER A 18 1.79 -4.09 0.49
N LEU A 19 0.80 -3.24 0.76
CA LEU A 19 -0.03 -2.64 -0.28
C LEU A 19 0.86 -1.92 -1.30
N SER A 20 0.63 -2.13 -2.60
CA SER A 20 1.26 -1.27 -3.61
C SER A 20 0.74 0.17 -3.46
N ALA A 21 1.51 1.16 -3.91
CA ALA A 21 1.08 2.56 -3.86
C ALA A 21 -0.28 2.82 -4.55
N LYS A 22 -0.59 2.06 -5.61
CA LYS A 22 -1.90 2.09 -6.28
C LYS A 22 -3.00 1.54 -5.35
N GLN A 23 -2.81 0.34 -4.82
CA GLN A 23 -3.79 -0.31 -3.93
C GLN A 23 -4.02 0.51 -2.66
N TYR A 24 -2.97 1.08 -2.08
CA TYR A 24 -3.07 1.97 -0.92
C TYR A 24 -4.02 3.15 -1.20
N ARG A 25 -3.81 3.87 -2.32
CA ARG A 25 -4.69 4.99 -2.68
C ARG A 25 -6.12 4.56 -2.95
N GLN A 26 -6.33 3.47 -3.68
CA GLN A 26 -7.67 2.96 -3.97
C GLN A 26 -8.40 2.55 -2.67
N TYR A 27 -7.73 1.85 -1.76
CA TYR A 27 -8.31 1.43 -0.49
C TYR A 27 -8.61 2.64 0.40
N LYS A 28 -7.69 3.62 0.45
CA LYS A 28 -7.90 4.86 1.21
C LYS A 28 -9.08 5.67 0.66
N LEU A 29 -9.20 5.79 -0.67
CA LEU A 29 -10.35 6.42 -1.34
C LEU A 29 -11.67 5.73 -0.97
N ILE A 30 -11.72 4.41 -1.06
CA ILE A 30 -12.90 3.61 -0.71
C ILE A 30 -13.27 3.82 0.77
N VAL A 31 -12.30 3.76 1.68
CA VAL A 31 -12.52 3.90 3.12
C VAL A 31 -13.04 5.28 3.51
N LEU A 32 -12.57 6.34 2.85
CA LEU A 32 -13.06 7.71 3.06
C LEU A 32 -14.51 7.86 2.58
N LEU A 33 -14.81 7.30 1.41
CA LEU A 33 -16.14 7.40 0.79
C LEU A 33 -17.16 6.39 1.36
N SER A 34 -16.71 5.30 1.99
CA SER A 34 -17.59 4.25 2.54
C SER A 34 -18.46 4.75 3.70
N THR A 35 -18.17 5.93 4.23
CA THR A 35 -18.98 6.59 5.26
C THR A 35 -20.33 7.10 4.73
N GLY A 36 -20.52 7.12 3.40
CA GLY A 36 -21.72 7.62 2.74
C GLY A 36 -21.86 9.15 2.75
N LYS A 37 -20.99 9.85 3.49
CA LYS A 37 -20.97 11.30 3.57
C LYS A 37 -20.23 11.89 2.38
N PRO A 38 -20.66 13.06 1.85
CA PRO A 38 -19.91 13.76 0.82
C PRO A 38 -18.54 14.23 1.36
N VAL A 39 -17.45 13.86 0.70
CA VAL A 39 -16.07 14.27 1.03
C VAL A 39 -15.58 15.29 0.01
N SER A 40 -15.01 16.40 0.46
CA SER A 40 -14.47 17.46 -0.41
C SER A 40 -13.34 16.95 -1.30
N LYS A 41 -13.26 17.47 -2.53
CA LYS A 41 -12.16 17.22 -3.47
C LYS A 41 -10.81 17.51 -2.81
N GLU A 42 -10.67 18.68 -2.17
CA GLU A 42 -9.43 19.09 -1.51
C GLU A 42 -8.95 18.08 -0.46
N THR A 43 -9.87 17.59 0.38
CA THR A 43 -9.55 16.58 1.40
C THR A 43 -9.09 15.27 0.78
N LEU A 44 -9.73 14.82 -0.31
CA LEU A 44 -9.31 13.59 -1.00
C LEU A 44 -7.93 13.74 -1.64
N PHE A 45 -7.65 14.88 -2.24
CA PHE A 45 -6.35 15.14 -2.86
C PHE A 45 -5.24 15.23 -1.81
N HIS A 46 -5.52 15.87 -0.67
CA HIS A 46 -4.59 15.94 0.46
C HIS A 46 -4.33 14.57 1.08
N GLU A 47 -5.37 13.78 1.33
CA GLU A 47 -5.23 12.44 1.94
C GLU A 47 -4.56 11.41 1.01
N LEU A 48 -4.79 11.52 -0.29
CA LEU A 48 -4.25 10.58 -1.27
C LEU A 48 -2.90 11.00 -1.85
N ASP A 49 -2.50 12.26 -1.61
CA ASP A 49 -1.25 12.90 -2.06
C ASP A 49 -0.94 12.57 -3.53
N CYS A 50 -1.89 12.89 -4.43
CA CYS A 50 -1.79 12.51 -5.83
C CYS A 50 -2.30 13.60 -6.79
N SER A 51 -1.79 13.55 -8.02
CA SER A 51 -2.20 14.45 -9.10
C SER A 51 -3.64 14.17 -9.56
N GLU A 52 -4.32 15.18 -10.09
CA GLU A 52 -5.67 15.05 -10.65
C GLU A 52 -5.85 13.95 -11.70
N PRO A 53 -4.94 13.74 -12.68
CA PRO A 53 -5.08 12.63 -13.62
C PRO A 53 -4.92 11.27 -12.94
N THR A 54 -4.07 11.16 -11.90
CA THR A 54 -3.93 9.91 -11.13
C THR A 54 -5.19 9.63 -10.33
N PHE A 55 -5.74 10.65 -9.66
CA PHE A 55 -6.99 10.53 -8.92
C PHE A 55 -8.16 10.08 -9.81
N ASN A 56 -8.34 10.69 -10.99
CA ASN A 56 -9.42 10.32 -11.90
C ASN A 56 -9.27 8.88 -12.44
N ARG A 57 -8.04 8.42 -12.67
CA ARG A 57 -7.77 7.03 -13.04
C ARG A 57 -8.12 6.08 -11.89
N ASP A 58 -7.62 6.35 -10.68
CA ASP A 58 -7.88 5.50 -9.52
C ASP A 58 -9.39 5.49 -9.19
N LEU A 59 -10.11 6.61 -9.36
CA LEU A 59 -11.56 6.71 -9.23
C LEU A 59 -12.29 5.85 -10.27
N ARG A 60 -11.86 5.88 -11.54
CA ARG A 60 -12.43 5.06 -12.61
C ARG A 60 -12.22 3.58 -12.31
N ASP A 61 -11.00 3.19 -11.93
CA ASP A 61 -10.67 1.82 -11.59
C ASP A 61 -11.55 1.32 -10.43
N VAL A 62 -11.77 2.12 -9.38
CA VAL A 62 -12.65 1.74 -8.27
C VAL A 62 -14.10 1.57 -8.72
N ARG A 63 -14.61 2.43 -9.61
CA ARG A 63 -15.96 2.29 -10.15
C ARG A 63 -16.12 1.01 -10.98
N GLU A 64 -15.10 0.65 -11.76
CA GLU A 64 -15.12 -0.55 -12.61
C GLU A 64 -14.92 -1.84 -11.80
N GLU A 65 -13.92 -1.87 -10.92
CA GLU A 65 -13.52 -3.04 -10.14
C GLU A 65 -14.56 -3.42 -9.08
N PHE A 66 -15.11 -2.43 -8.36
CA PHE A 66 -16.06 -2.67 -7.28
C PHE A 66 -17.51 -2.40 -7.69
N GLN A 67 -17.76 -2.03 -8.94
CA GLN A 67 -19.08 -1.59 -9.42
C GLN A 67 -19.70 -0.52 -8.51
N ALA A 68 -18.85 0.32 -7.92
CA ALA A 68 -19.25 1.37 -6.98
C ALA A 68 -19.69 2.62 -7.74
N GLU A 69 -20.85 3.19 -7.39
CA GLU A 69 -21.31 4.45 -7.98
C GLU A 69 -20.83 5.61 -7.10
N ILE A 70 -19.79 6.30 -7.56
CA ILE A 70 -19.28 7.52 -6.90
C ILE A 70 -19.70 8.71 -7.74
N ARG A 71 -20.41 9.69 -7.17
CA ARG A 71 -20.81 10.93 -7.86
C ARG A 71 -19.98 12.12 -7.39
N PHE A 72 -19.72 13.03 -8.32
CA PHE A 72 -19.12 14.33 -8.02
C PHE A 72 -20.19 15.41 -8.07
N HIS A 73 -20.39 16.09 -6.94
CA HIS A 73 -21.30 17.21 -6.80
C HIS A 73 -20.54 18.49 -7.16
N LYS A 74 -20.76 18.99 -8.38
CA LYS A 74 -20.07 20.19 -8.91
C LYS A 74 -20.29 21.44 -8.06
N THR A 75 -21.48 21.59 -7.49
CA THR A 75 -21.87 22.77 -6.69
C THR A 75 -21.13 22.87 -5.37
N THR A 76 -20.78 21.74 -4.77
CA THR A 76 -20.10 21.69 -3.46
C THR A 76 -18.65 21.21 -3.57
N ALA A 77 -18.20 20.85 -4.78
CA ALA A 77 -16.91 20.21 -5.06
C ALA A 77 -16.64 18.97 -4.18
N ARG A 78 -17.67 18.13 -3.95
CA ARG A 78 -17.58 16.93 -3.10
C ARG A 78 -17.84 15.65 -3.88
N TYR A 79 -17.15 14.59 -3.50
CA TYR A 79 -17.41 13.23 -3.96
C TYR A 79 -18.24 12.49 -2.94
N GLN A 80 -19.19 11.70 -3.40
CA GLN A 80 -20.04 10.88 -2.54
C GLN A 80 -20.23 9.50 -3.14
N LEU A 81 -20.13 8.46 -2.30
CA LEU A 81 -20.54 7.12 -2.65
C LEU A 81 -22.06 7.04 -2.60
N VAL A 82 -22.68 6.83 -3.76
CA VAL A 82 -24.14 6.72 -3.92
C VAL A 82 -24.58 5.27 -3.87
N ALA A 83 -23.79 4.36 -4.47
CA ALA A 83 -24.03 2.92 -4.39
C ALA A 83 -22.71 2.19 -4.11
N ALA A 84 -22.73 1.31 -3.11
CA ALA A 84 -21.55 0.56 -2.70
C ALA A 84 -21.15 -0.56 -3.67
N GLY A 85 -22.08 -1.07 -4.49
CA GLY A 85 -21.80 -2.17 -5.42
C GLY A 85 -21.30 -3.42 -4.68
N ALA A 86 -20.11 -3.90 -5.06
CA ALA A 86 -19.42 -5.03 -4.45
C ALA A 86 -18.68 -4.69 -3.13
N LEU A 87 -18.71 -3.42 -2.68
CA LEU A 87 -18.11 -3.00 -1.42
C LEU A 87 -18.95 -3.49 -0.23
N THR A 88 -18.68 -4.71 0.22
CA THR A 88 -19.29 -5.24 1.44
C THR A 88 -18.65 -4.62 2.70
N PRO A 89 -19.37 -4.53 3.82
CA PRO A 89 -18.81 -4.03 5.08
C PRO A 89 -17.59 -4.82 5.55
N LYS A 90 -17.56 -6.14 5.28
CA LYS A 90 -16.41 -7.01 5.56
C LYS A 90 -15.18 -6.62 4.74
N LEU A 91 -15.37 -6.33 3.44
CA LEU A 91 -14.30 -5.90 2.56
C LEU A 91 -13.74 -4.53 2.96
N VAL A 92 -14.61 -3.57 3.28
CA VAL A 92 -14.21 -2.24 3.76
C VAL A 92 -13.43 -2.34 5.07
N ARG A 93 -13.86 -3.21 5.99
CA ARG A 93 -13.13 -3.49 7.23
C ARG A 93 -11.74 -4.06 6.95
N HIS A 94 -11.65 -5.06 6.06
CA HIS A 94 -10.37 -5.62 5.64
C HIS A 94 -9.45 -4.55 5.01
N MET A 95 -9.98 -3.67 4.17
CA MET A 95 -9.21 -2.55 3.60
C MET A 95 -8.68 -1.60 4.69
N ARG A 96 -9.47 -1.29 5.72
CA ARG A 96 -9.01 -0.51 6.88
C ARG A 96 -7.89 -1.19 7.64
N GLU A 97 -8.03 -2.49 7.91
CA GLU A 97 -7.00 -3.28 8.59
C GLU A 97 -5.71 -3.31 7.77
N ALA A 98 -5.80 -3.51 6.45
CA ALA A 98 -4.65 -3.48 5.55
C ALA A 98 -3.95 -2.11 5.50
N LEU A 99 -4.71 -1.00 5.51
CA LEU A 99 -4.15 0.35 5.60
C LEU A 99 -3.43 0.56 6.93
N ALA A 100 -4.02 0.14 8.05
CA ALA A 100 -3.41 0.26 9.37
C ALA A 100 -2.09 -0.53 9.48
N VAL A 101 -2.06 -1.76 8.93
CA VAL A 101 -0.83 -2.57 8.86
C VAL A 101 0.22 -1.89 7.97
N HIS A 102 -0.18 -1.29 6.85
CA HIS A 102 0.75 -0.56 5.99
C HIS A 102 1.32 0.68 6.69
N GLU A 103 0.52 1.42 7.47
CA GLU A 103 0.96 2.60 8.21
C GLU A 103 1.84 2.24 9.43
N GLN A 104 1.56 1.13 10.11
CA GLN A 104 2.42 0.63 11.20
C GLN A 104 3.78 0.14 10.70
N ASN A 105 3.85 -0.37 9.47
CA ASN A 105 5.09 -0.79 8.83
C ASN A 105 5.78 0.33 8.04
N ALA A 106 5.09 1.44 7.79
CA ALA A 106 5.70 2.64 7.25
C ALA A 106 6.56 3.26 8.36
N PRO A 107 7.88 3.39 8.18
CA PRO A 107 8.72 4.06 9.18
C PRO A 107 8.14 5.46 9.43
N SER A 108 7.91 5.79 10.71
CA SER A 108 7.34 7.06 11.16
C SER A 108 8.06 8.24 10.50
N GLY A 109 7.42 8.86 9.50
CA GLY A 109 7.95 10.07 8.87
C GLY A 109 7.76 10.22 7.35
N GLN A 110 6.93 9.44 6.67
CA GLN A 110 6.61 9.69 5.25
C GLN A 110 5.28 10.42 5.07
N SER A 111 5.27 11.70 5.44
CA SER A 111 4.36 12.68 4.85
C SER A 111 5.07 13.38 3.68
N GLY A 112 4.56 13.20 2.46
CA GLY A 112 4.67 14.20 1.39
C GLY A 112 6.04 14.52 0.80
N GLY A 113 7.01 13.60 0.85
CA GLY A 113 8.32 13.81 0.23
C GLY A 113 8.77 12.59 -0.55
N VAL A 114 8.75 12.68 -1.88
CA VAL A 114 9.48 11.73 -2.72
C VAL A 114 10.98 11.91 -2.40
N ILE A 115 11.53 11.08 -1.52
CA ILE A 115 12.98 11.05 -1.29
C ILE A 115 13.62 10.36 -2.50
N LEU A 116 13.94 11.14 -3.53
CA LEU A 116 14.72 10.74 -4.72
C LEU A 116 16.22 10.57 -4.41
N ALA A 117 16.57 10.28 -3.17
CA ALA A 117 17.93 9.94 -2.74
C ALA A 117 17.97 8.59 -2.01
N LYS A 118 17.04 7.68 -2.30
CA LYS A 118 17.22 6.29 -1.91
C LYS A 118 18.25 5.70 -2.85
N GLU A 119 19.46 5.48 -2.35
CA GLU A 119 20.48 4.72 -3.05
C GLU A 119 19.84 3.46 -3.65
N GLY A 120 19.96 3.32 -4.97
CA GLY A 120 19.23 2.32 -5.72
C GLY A 120 19.64 0.92 -5.28
N LYS A 121 18.80 0.24 -4.51
CA LYS A 121 19.05 -1.16 -4.14
C LYS A 121 18.87 -2.03 -5.39
N LYS A 122 19.96 -2.49 -5.98
CA LYS A 122 19.92 -3.48 -7.07
C LYS A 122 19.53 -4.83 -6.48
N PRO A 123 18.46 -5.49 -6.97
CA PRO A 123 18.11 -6.82 -6.51
C PRO A 123 19.21 -7.79 -6.93
N VAL A 124 19.75 -8.54 -5.95
CA VAL A 124 20.77 -9.57 -6.16
C VAL A 124 20.29 -10.89 -5.55
N SER A 125 20.59 -12.00 -6.20
CA SER A 125 20.33 -13.34 -5.66
C SER A 125 21.61 -13.86 -5.02
N LEU A 126 21.54 -14.25 -3.75
CA LEU A 126 22.66 -14.80 -2.99
C LEU A 126 22.27 -16.17 -2.43
N SER A 127 23.07 -17.18 -2.75
CA SER A 127 22.92 -18.52 -2.18
C SER A 127 23.66 -18.60 -0.86
N LEU A 128 22.93 -18.70 0.25
CA LEU A 128 23.47 -18.81 1.60
C LEU A 128 23.09 -20.15 2.22
N ARG A 129 23.94 -20.69 3.09
CA ARG A 129 23.61 -21.88 3.88
C ARG A 129 22.43 -21.56 4.81
N PHE A 130 21.53 -22.52 4.99
CA PHE A 130 20.34 -22.36 5.84
C PHE A 130 20.68 -21.97 7.30
N SER A 131 21.80 -22.47 7.82
CA SER A 131 22.32 -22.09 9.13
C SER A 131 22.69 -20.61 9.26
N VAL A 132 23.14 -19.98 8.17
CA VAL A 132 23.46 -18.54 8.10
C VAL A 132 22.18 -17.72 8.02
N ILE A 133 21.21 -18.15 7.20
CA ILE A 133 19.90 -17.51 7.09
C ILE A 133 19.21 -17.44 8.46
N ARG A 134 19.22 -18.55 9.23
CA ARG A 134 18.67 -18.58 10.60
C ARG A 134 19.40 -17.66 11.59
N LYS A 135 20.69 -17.35 11.36
CA LYS A 135 21.42 -16.37 12.20
C LYS A 135 20.97 -14.95 11.86
N ILE A 136 20.86 -14.64 10.56
CA ILE A 136 20.37 -13.36 10.06
C ILE A 136 18.96 -13.08 10.60
N GLU A 137 18.05 -14.05 10.50
CA GLU A 137 16.66 -13.91 10.98
C GLU A 137 16.56 -13.69 12.48
N ARG A 138 17.35 -14.42 13.28
CA ARG A 138 17.37 -14.21 14.73
C ARG A 138 17.89 -12.84 15.11
N TYR A 139 18.92 -12.35 14.42
CA TYR A 139 19.49 -11.02 14.68
C TYR A 139 18.53 -9.91 14.23
N ALA A 140 17.93 -10.06 13.05
CA ALA A 140 16.89 -9.20 12.51
C ALA A 140 15.74 -9.02 13.52
N HIS A 141 15.24 -10.13 14.07
CA HIS A 141 14.14 -10.10 15.03
C HIS A 141 14.50 -9.41 16.35
N ARG A 142 15.71 -9.63 16.88
CA ARG A 142 16.15 -8.99 18.13
C ARG A 142 16.42 -7.50 17.99
N SER A 143 16.83 -7.07 16.80
CA SER A 143 17.29 -5.69 16.53
C SER A 143 16.25 -4.85 15.80
N GLY A 144 15.09 -5.41 15.46
CA GLY A 144 14.06 -4.74 14.66
C GLY A 144 14.48 -4.42 13.23
N LEU A 145 15.43 -5.17 12.66
CA LEU A 145 15.98 -4.94 11.33
C LEU A 145 15.42 -5.93 10.30
N ASN A 146 15.41 -5.55 9.02
CA ASN A 146 15.11 -6.47 7.93
C ASN A 146 16.33 -7.32 7.53
N ARG A 147 16.10 -8.50 6.95
CA ARG A 147 17.18 -9.41 6.50
C ARG A 147 18.22 -8.71 5.62
N SER A 148 17.80 -7.86 4.69
CA SER A 148 18.70 -7.08 3.83
C SER A 148 19.50 -6.04 4.61
N GLN A 149 18.91 -5.38 5.60
CA GLN A 149 19.61 -4.40 6.45
C GLN A 149 20.66 -5.08 7.33
N VAL A 150 20.38 -6.29 7.83
CA VAL A 150 21.37 -7.08 8.57
C VAL A 150 22.55 -7.46 7.67
N VAL A 151 22.30 -7.76 6.40
CA VAL A 151 23.37 -8.05 5.42
C VAL A 151 24.19 -6.81 5.09
N GLU A 152 23.55 -5.66 4.86
CA GLU A 152 24.23 -4.37 4.66
C GLU A 152 25.10 -4.02 5.88
N TRP A 153 24.55 -4.14 7.09
CA TRP A 153 25.30 -3.93 8.33
C TRP A 153 26.50 -4.88 8.49
N LEU A 154 26.36 -6.16 8.14
CA LEU A 154 27.48 -7.11 8.17
C LEU A 154 28.58 -6.75 7.16
N VAL A 155 28.20 -6.22 5.99
CA VAL A 155 29.17 -5.72 5.01
C VAL A 155 29.89 -4.51 5.57
N ASP A 156 29.15 -3.56 6.15
CA ASP A 156 29.74 -2.33 6.70
C ASP A 156 30.70 -2.62 7.87
N GLU A 157 30.29 -3.48 8.79
CA GLU A 157 31.07 -3.82 9.98
C GLU A 157 32.38 -4.55 9.64
N TYR A 158 32.37 -5.43 8.63
CA TYR A 158 33.49 -6.35 8.38
C TYR A 158 34.28 -6.08 7.09
N LEU A 159 33.71 -5.36 6.12
CA LEU A 159 34.32 -5.10 4.82
C LEU A 159 34.71 -3.63 4.62
N SER A 160 34.01 -2.68 5.25
CA SER A 160 34.31 -1.25 5.09
C SER A 160 35.57 -0.78 5.83
N GLY A 161 36.14 -1.62 6.69
CA GLY A 161 37.43 -1.38 7.36
C GLY A 161 38.68 -1.90 6.62
N LYS A 162 38.54 -2.45 5.40
CA LYS A 162 39.67 -3.05 4.63
C LYS A 162 40.06 -2.31 3.35
N ALA A 163 39.47 -1.15 3.07
CA ALA A 163 39.75 -0.37 1.87
C ALA A 163 40.87 0.68 2.02
N ASP A 164 41.74 0.56 3.03
CA ASP A 164 42.93 1.40 3.15
C ASP A 164 44.10 0.57 3.69
N LYS A 165 44.79 -0.12 2.77
CA LYS A 165 46.21 -0.53 2.86
C LYS A 165 46.70 -1.10 1.53
#